data_AF-A0A7T3FX45-F1
#
_entry.id   AF-A0A7T3FX45-F1
#
_cell.length_a   1.000
_cell.length_b   1.000
_cell.length_c   1.000
_cell.angle_alpha   90.00
_cell.angle_beta   90.00
_cell.angle_gamma   90.00
#
_symmetry.space_group_name_H-M   'P 1'
#
loop_
_entity.id
_entity.type
_entity.pdbx_description
1 polymer ?
#
loop_
_entity_poly.entity_id
_entity_poly.type
_entity_poly.pdbx_seq_one_letter_code
_entity_poly.pdbx_strand_id
1 'polypeptide(L)'
;MSPTATPAPTLTPTPTSKFSNKKYDEFVGAVFGETEVDTGVPIRIRAWSVAEGNSLIVVLNLTSESRNDARRAKEVNTLATSGYVQAVAHHDLERINGKITDRLRIAEVNNTGAQPKTLVVNTSLAREYYTGQIDAAEFTEEYWKTERNMTADEIEYVYNMDSRTGNQTLYNGTGD
;
A
#
# COMPACT_ATOMS: atom_id res chain seq x y z
N MET A 1 -24.74 35.40 2.49
CA MET A 1 -24.39 33.98 2.72
C MET A 1 -23.07 33.76 2.02
N SER A 2 -21.97 33.57 2.77
CA SER A 2 -20.65 33.26 2.18
C SER A 2 -20.51 31.75 2.01
N PRO A 3 -19.89 31.27 0.93
CA PRO A 3 -19.59 29.85 0.80
C PRO A 3 -18.54 29.45 1.84
N THR A 4 -18.86 28.43 2.64
CA THR A 4 -17.92 27.76 3.53
C THR A 4 -16.86 27.09 2.68
N ALA A 5 -15.59 27.49 2.85
CA ALA A 5 -14.47 26.83 2.21
C ALA A 5 -14.37 25.40 2.74
N THR A 6 -14.44 24.41 1.84
CA THR A 6 -14.13 23.02 2.14
C THR A 6 -12.67 22.93 2.60
N PRO A 7 -12.36 22.31 3.75
CA PRO A 7 -10.97 22.13 4.17
C PRO A 7 -10.25 21.26 3.13
N ALA A 8 -9.12 21.78 2.63
CA ALA A 8 -8.21 21.01 1.79
C ALA A 8 -7.67 19.81 2.58
N PRO A 9 -7.48 18.63 1.96
CA PRO A 9 -6.91 17.49 2.65
C PRO A 9 -5.54 17.85 3.22
N THR A 10 -5.37 17.69 4.52
CA THR A 10 -4.08 17.87 5.19
C THR A 10 -3.17 16.74 4.74
N LEU A 11 -2.13 17.06 3.97
CA LEU A 11 -1.10 16.11 3.58
C LEU A 11 -0.33 15.69 4.84
N THR A 12 -0.55 14.47 5.33
CA THR A 12 0.26 13.85 6.39
C THR A 12 1.71 13.75 5.89
N PRO A 13 2.71 14.22 6.66
CA PRO A 13 4.10 14.17 6.23
C PRO A 13 4.54 12.72 6.02
N THR A 14 4.81 12.35 4.78
CA THR A 14 5.37 11.03 4.44
C THR A 14 6.81 10.95 4.97
N PRO A 15 7.20 9.89 5.72
CA PRO A 15 8.57 9.73 6.18
C PRO A 15 9.50 9.67 4.96
N THR A 16 10.50 10.56 4.94
CA THR A 16 11.51 10.64 3.88
C THR A 16 12.45 9.43 3.96
N SER A 17 12.09 8.34 3.27
CA SER A 17 12.99 7.21 3.05
C SER A 17 14.18 7.66 2.21
N LYS A 18 15.42 7.22 2.50
CA LYS A 18 16.54 7.44 1.55
C LYS A 18 16.35 6.71 0.21
N PHE A 19 15.36 5.82 0.14
CA PHE A 19 14.88 5.17 -1.07
C PHE A 19 13.67 5.88 -1.70
N SER A 20 13.23 7.00 -1.13
CA SER A 20 12.19 7.84 -1.72
C SER A 20 12.76 8.54 -2.94
N ASN A 21 12.10 8.33 -4.07
CA ASN A 21 12.42 9.02 -5.31
C ASN A 21 11.37 10.10 -5.49
N LYS A 22 11.79 11.37 -5.45
CA LYS A 22 10.91 12.56 -5.52
C LYS A 22 9.89 12.53 -6.65
N LYS A 23 10.18 11.80 -7.73
CA LYS A 23 9.25 11.62 -8.85
C LYS A 23 7.98 10.87 -8.46
N TYR A 24 7.99 10.08 -7.39
CA TYR A 24 6.89 9.23 -6.94
C TYR A 24 6.29 9.70 -5.61
N ASP A 25 6.86 10.71 -4.95
CA ASP A 25 6.48 11.11 -3.60
C ASP A 25 4.98 11.45 -3.49
N GLU A 26 4.42 12.14 -4.49
CA GLU A 26 3.00 12.50 -4.50
C GLU A 26 2.10 11.27 -4.70
N PHE A 27 2.47 10.35 -5.60
CA PHE A 27 1.75 9.10 -5.79
C PHE A 27 1.80 8.21 -4.54
N VAL A 28 2.98 8.03 -3.95
CA VAL A 28 3.15 7.23 -2.71
C VAL A 28 2.43 7.91 -1.53
N GLY A 29 2.48 9.24 -1.46
CA GLY A 29 1.73 10.02 -0.49
C GLY A 29 0.22 9.77 -0.59
N ALA A 30 -0.32 9.74 -1.82
CA ALA A 30 -1.71 9.39 -2.05
C ALA A 30 -2.04 7.95 -1.63
N VAL A 31 -1.17 6.97 -1.95
CA VAL A 31 -1.37 5.57 -1.51
C VAL A 31 -1.52 5.49 0.00
N PHE A 32 -0.64 6.14 0.77
CA PHE A 32 -0.72 6.08 2.23
C PHE A 32 -1.85 6.94 2.81
N GLY A 33 -2.13 8.11 2.22
CA GLY A 33 -3.24 8.96 2.62
C GLY A 33 -4.59 8.27 2.46
N GLU A 34 -4.85 7.67 1.31
CA GLU A 34 -6.11 6.94 1.05
C GLU A 34 -6.21 5.66 1.90
N THR A 35 -5.08 4.98 2.14
CA THR A 35 -5.05 3.84 3.09
C THR A 35 -5.43 4.31 4.49
N GLU A 36 -4.91 5.45 4.94
CA GLU A 36 -5.18 5.99 6.27
C GLU A 36 -6.65 6.36 6.47
N VAL A 37 -7.33 6.90 5.45
CA VAL A 37 -8.74 7.29 5.52
C VAL A 37 -9.65 6.08 5.80
N ASP A 38 -9.44 4.96 5.13
CA ASP A 38 -10.35 3.81 5.18
C ASP A 38 -9.96 2.74 6.20
N THR A 39 -8.79 2.88 6.85
CA THR A 39 -8.28 1.80 7.67
C THR A 39 -8.95 1.73 9.04
N GLY A 40 -9.91 0.81 9.17
CA GLY A 40 -10.52 0.43 10.46
C GLY A 40 -9.67 -0.53 11.30
N VAL A 41 -8.44 -0.86 10.87
CA VAL A 41 -7.46 -1.62 11.66
C VAL A 41 -6.07 -0.97 11.53
N PRO A 42 -5.20 -1.01 12.55
CA PRO A 42 -3.86 -0.48 12.40
C PRO A 42 -3.04 -1.23 11.35
N ILE A 43 -2.60 -0.55 10.28
CA ILE A 43 -1.69 -1.09 9.26
C ILE A 43 -0.27 -0.61 9.58
N ARG A 44 0.65 -1.55 9.81
CA ARG A 44 2.01 -1.26 10.27
C ARG A 44 2.98 -1.30 9.10
N ILE A 45 3.22 -0.13 8.51
CA ILE A 45 4.24 0.05 7.47
C ILE A 45 5.61 0.17 8.13
N ARG A 46 6.57 -0.56 7.58
CA ARG A 46 7.92 -0.71 8.11
C ARG A 46 8.95 -0.05 7.22
N ALA A 47 8.73 -0.14 5.92
CA ALA A 47 9.54 0.49 4.91
C ALA A 47 8.74 0.67 3.64
N TRP A 48 9.22 1.54 2.76
CA TRP A 48 8.81 1.55 1.36
C TRP A 48 9.95 2.04 0.47
N SER A 49 9.91 1.61 -0.79
CA SER A 49 10.80 2.07 -1.84
C SER A 49 10.13 1.96 -3.21
N VAL A 50 10.64 2.67 -4.20
CA VAL A 50 10.34 2.36 -5.60
C VAL A 50 11.59 1.75 -6.21
N ALA A 51 11.54 0.44 -6.48
CA ALA A 51 12.67 -0.33 -6.98
C ALA A 51 12.80 -0.30 -8.51
N GLU A 52 13.87 -0.89 -9.04
CA GLU A 52 14.02 -1.15 -10.46
C GLU A 52 12.80 -1.91 -11.02
N GLY A 53 12.39 -1.58 -12.25
CA GLY A 53 11.14 -2.09 -12.83
C GLY A 53 9.87 -1.35 -12.39
N ASN A 54 10.01 -0.12 -11.85
CA ASN A 54 8.91 0.78 -11.51
C ASN A 54 7.90 0.18 -10.51
N SER A 55 8.38 -0.65 -9.58
CA SER A 55 7.54 -1.31 -8.55
C SER A 55 7.61 -0.54 -7.25
N LEU A 56 6.45 -0.10 -6.73
CA LEU A 56 6.33 0.36 -5.35
C LEU A 56 6.41 -0.86 -4.45
N ILE A 57 7.42 -0.97 -3.60
CA ILE A 57 7.53 -2.03 -2.58
C ILE A 57 7.12 -1.41 -1.25
N VAL A 58 6.09 -1.97 -0.61
CA VAL A 58 5.66 -1.59 0.74
C VAL A 58 5.89 -2.76 1.66
N VAL A 59 6.71 -2.54 2.69
CA VAL A 59 7.01 -3.55 3.71
C VAL A 59 6.03 -3.39 4.86
N LEU A 60 5.32 -4.47 5.17
CA LEU A 60 4.33 -4.52 6.23
C LEU A 60 4.75 -5.47 7.36
N ASN A 61 4.40 -5.10 8.57
CA ASN A 61 4.37 -5.99 9.73
C ASN A 61 2.93 -6.45 9.96
N LEU A 62 2.50 -7.40 9.13
CA LEU A 62 1.15 -7.95 9.14
C LEU A 62 0.86 -8.76 10.41
N THR A 63 -0.43 -8.86 10.74
CA THR A 63 -0.90 -9.84 11.72
C THR A 63 -0.59 -11.25 11.20
N SER A 64 -0.09 -12.14 12.07
CA SER A 64 0.21 -13.52 11.67
C SER A 64 -1.08 -14.28 11.33
N GLU A 65 -1.02 -15.14 10.30
CA GLU A 65 -2.14 -15.98 9.87
C GLU A 65 -2.71 -16.81 11.03
N SER A 66 -1.82 -17.40 11.83
CA SER A 66 -2.15 -18.19 13.01
C SER A 66 -2.88 -17.43 14.12
N ARG A 67 -2.80 -16.10 14.12
CA ARG A 67 -3.41 -15.25 15.14
C ARG A 67 -4.77 -14.73 14.70
N ASN A 68 -4.85 -14.17 13.50
CA ASN A 68 -6.10 -13.62 12.96
C ASN A 68 -5.98 -13.37 11.45
N ASP A 69 -6.29 -14.39 10.67
CA ASP A 69 -6.23 -14.34 9.21
C ASP A 69 -7.20 -13.31 8.60
N ALA A 70 -8.41 -13.18 9.14
CA ALA A 70 -9.37 -12.18 8.68
C ALA A 70 -8.84 -10.74 8.84
N ARG A 71 -8.14 -10.46 9.96
CA ARG A 71 -7.49 -9.16 10.17
C ARG A 71 -6.32 -8.95 9.21
N ARG A 72 -5.51 -9.98 8.97
CA ARG A 72 -4.40 -9.93 8.00
C ARG A 72 -4.91 -9.61 6.60
N ALA A 73 -5.97 -10.30 6.15
CA ALA A 73 -6.62 -10.02 4.88
C ALA A 73 -7.13 -8.58 4.83
N LYS A 74 -7.73 -8.06 5.90
CA LYS A 74 -8.17 -6.65 5.97
C LYS A 74 -6.99 -5.67 5.84
N GLU A 75 -5.87 -5.92 6.53
CA GLU A 75 -4.66 -5.08 6.43
C GLU A 75 -4.11 -5.01 4.99
N VAL A 76 -4.09 -6.13 4.27
CA VAL A 76 -3.66 -6.20 2.86
C VAL A 76 -4.69 -5.53 1.94
N ASN A 77 -5.97 -5.91 2.07
CA ASN A 77 -7.03 -5.43 1.20
C ASN A 77 -7.16 -3.92 1.28
N THR A 78 -7.11 -3.32 2.48
CA THR A 78 -7.18 -1.86 2.63
C THR A 78 -6.03 -1.15 1.92
N LEU A 79 -4.79 -1.66 2.00
CA LEU A 79 -3.68 -1.07 1.24
C LEU A 79 -3.87 -1.23 -0.27
N ALA A 80 -4.37 -2.38 -0.73
CA ALA A 80 -4.58 -2.65 -2.15
C ALA A 80 -5.74 -1.83 -2.74
N THR A 81 -6.92 -1.86 -2.12
CA THR A 81 -8.15 -1.24 -2.62
C THR A 81 -8.26 0.23 -2.27
N SER A 82 -8.09 0.59 -1.00
CA SER A 82 -8.24 1.98 -0.57
C SER A 82 -6.97 2.76 -0.88
N GLY A 83 -5.80 2.21 -0.57
CA GLY A 83 -4.53 2.87 -0.88
C GLY A 83 -4.22 2.93 -2.37
N TYR A 84 -3.85 1.78 -2.94
CA TYR A 84 -3.23 1.72 -4.24
C TYR A 84 -4.19 2.04 -5.38
N VAL A 85 -5.35 1.39 -5.41
CA VAL A 85 -6.34 1.61 -6.47
C VAL A 85 -6.83 3.05 -6.49
N GLN A 86 -7.13 3.67 -5.34
CA GLN A 86 -7.55 5.08 -5.32
C GLN A 86 -6.43 6.01 -5.78
N ALA A 87 -5.18 5.75 -5.39
CA ALA A 87 -4.04 6.54 -5.88
C ALA A 87 -3.88 6.41 -7.41
N VAL A 88 -4.07 5.22 -7.97
CA VAL A 88 -4.11 5.02 -9.44
C VAL A 88 -5.24 5.83 -10.07
N ALA A 89 -6.46 5.75 -9.52
CA ALA A 89 -7.61 6.48 -10.02
C ALA A 89 -7.38 8.00 -9.96
N HIS A 90 -6.85 8.53 -8.86
CA HIS A 90 -6.54 9.96 -8.72
C HIS A 90 -5.46 10.40 -9.71
N HIS A 91 -4.46 9.56 -9.98
CA HIS A 91 -3.42 9.85 -10.96
C HIS A 91 -3.99 9.90 -12.38
N ASP A 92 -4.76 8.88 -12.77
CA ASP A 92 -5.38 8.78 -14.10
C ASP A 92 -6.44 9.88 -14.33
N LEU A 93 -7.02 10.44 -13.26
CA LEU A 93 -7.94 11.57 -13.28
C LEU A 93 -7.25 12.94 -13.10
N GLU A 94 -5.92 12.99 -13.16
CA GLU A 94 -5.10 14.21 -13.04
C GLU A 94 -5.31 14.98 -11.72
N ARG A 95 -5.75 14.30 -10.64
CA ARG A 95 -5.94 14.88 -9.30
C ARG A 95 -4.65 14.93 -8.48
N ILE A 96 -3.71 14.04 -8.80
CA ILE A 96 -2.36 14.01 -8.23
C ILE A 96 -1.35 13.95 -9.37
N ASN A 97 -0.22 14.62 -9.21
CA ASN A 97 0.88 14.62 -10.17
C ASN A 97 1.95 13.58 -9.80
N GLY A 98 3.05 13.62 -10.54
CA GLY A 98 4.17 12.70 -10.37
C GLY A 98 4.06 11.46 -11.24
N LYS A 99 5.02 10.55 -11.07
CA LYS A 99 5.11 9.30 -11.81
C LYS A 99 4.36 8.21 -11.06
N ILE A 100 3.47 7.51 -11.77
CA ILE A 100 2.82 6.30 -11.31
C ILE A 100 3.75 5.09 -11.40
N THR A 101 3.54 4.12 -10.52
CA THR A 101 4.23 2.82 -10.55
C THR A 101 3.52 1.82 -11.45
N ASP A 102 4.23 0.81 -11.94
CA ASP A 102 3.65 -0.24 -12.78
C ASP A 102 2.91 -1.31 -11.94
N ARG A 103 3.30 -1.41 -10.67
CA ARG A 103 2.73 -2.33 -9.70
C ARG A 103 3.06 -1.92 -8.26
N LEU A 104 2.22 -2.34 -7.33
CA LEU A 104 2.50 -2.44 -5.90
C LEU A 104 2.96 -3.85 -5.58
N ARG A 105 4.03 -3.97 -4.81
CA ARG A 105 4.45 -5.21 -4.16
C ARG A 105 4.32 -5.03 -2.65
N ILE A 106 3.51 -5.87 -2.03
CA ILE A 106 3.40 -5.94 -0.57
C ILE A 106 4.36 -7.03 -0.10
N ALA A 107 5.19 -6.71 0.89
CA ALA A 107 6.21 -7.59 1.40
C ALA A 107 6.14 -7.66 2.93
N GLU A 108 6.08 -8.86 3.50
CA GLU A 108 6.11 -9.06 4.95
C GLU A 108 7.52 -9.05 5.52
N VAL A 109 7.73 -8.38 6.65
CA VAL A 109 8.99 -8.48 7.40
C VAL A 109 8.94 -9.50 8.55
N ASN A 110 7.75 -9.75 9.10
CA ASN A 110 7.58 -10.70 10.20
C ASN A 110 6.37 -11.59 9.94
N ASN A 111 6.62 -12.87 9.72
CA ASN A 111 5.62 -13.91 9.89
C ASN A 111 6.15 -14.89 10.95
N THR A 112 5.68 -14.76 12.19
CA THR A 112 6.15 -15.63 13.28
C THR A 112 5.70 -17.06 13.01
N GLY A 113 6.66 -17.95 12.71
CA GLY A 113 6.40 -19.38 12.49
C GLY A 113 6.19 -19.81 11.04
N ALA A 114 6.33 -18.91 10.06
CA ALA A 114 6.26 -19.22 8.63
C ALA A 114 7.20 -18.33 7.81
N GLN A 115 7.50 -18.73 6.58
CA GLN A 115 8.31 -17.92 5.66
C GLN A 115 7.56 -16.61 5.32
N PRO A 116 8.23 -15.44 5.33
CA PRO A 116 7.60 -14.19 4.91
C PRO A 116 7.08 -14.29 3.47
N LYS A 117 5.89 -13.74 3.24
CA LYS A 117 5.24 -13.77 1.94
C LYS A 117 5.28 -12.40 1.25
N THR A 118 5.10 -12.45 -0.06
CA THR A 118 4.94 -11.27 -0.90
C THR A 118 3.81 -11.50 -1.90
N LEU A 119 3.14 -10.42 -2.28
CA LEU A 119 2.10 -10.40 -3.30
C LEU A 119 2.21 -9.11 -4.12
N VAL A 120 1.58 -9.09 -5.29
CA VAL A 120 1.68 -8.02 -6.27
C VAL A 120 0.29 -7.60 -6.75
N VAL A 121 0.06 -6.29 -6.77
CA VAL A 121 -1.09 -5.65 -7.41
C VAL A 121 -0.60 -4.87 -8.62
N ASN A 122 -0.94 -5.29 -9.83
CA ASN A 122 -0.55 -4.59 -11.05
C ASN A 122 -1.42 -3.34 -11.27
N THR A 123 -0.86 -2.27 -11.81
CA THR A 123 -1.61 -1.04 -12.10
C THR A 123 -2.71 -1.27 -13.15
N SER A 124 -2.51 -2.19 -14.10
CA SER A 124 -3.55 -2.58 -15.06
C SER A 124 -4.76 -3.21 -14.35
N LEU A 125 -4.52 -4.11 -13.40
CA LEU A 125 -5.56 -4.75 -12.60
C LEU A 125 -6.30 -3.71 -11.74
N ALA A 126 -5.57 -2.76 -11.16
CA ALA A 126 -6.17 -1.65 -10.42
C ALA A 126 -7.09 -0.80 -11.32
N ARG A 127 -6.70 -0.56 -12.57
CA ARG A 127 -7.51 0.15 -13.58
C ARG A 127 -8.77 -0.59 -13.94
N GLU A 128 -8.67 -1.89 -14.22
CA GLU A 128 -9.83 -2.74 -14.49
C GLU A 128 -10.84 -2.65 -13.33
N TYR A 129 -10.35 -2.68 -12.08
CA TYR A 129 -11.22 -2.58 -10.91
C TYR A 129 -11.88 -1.21 -10.73
N TYR A 130 -11.14 -0.09 -10.70
CA TYR A 130 -11.77 1.21 -10.43
C TYR A 130 -12.66 1.70 -11.59
N THR A 131 -12.39 1.24 -12.82
CA THR A 131 -13.27 1.53 -13.98
C THR A 131 -14.49 0.61 -14.05
N GLY A 132 -14.61 -0.35 -13.12
CA GLY A 132 -15.76 -1.26 -13.03
C GLY A 132 -15.77 -2.37 -14.09
N GLN A 133 -14.62 -2.68 -14.70
CA GLN A 133 -14.49 -3.80 -15.64
C GLN A 133 -14.49 -5.16 -14.92
N ILE A 134 -13.96 -5.18 -13.69
CA ILE A 134 -14.01 -6.33 -12.78
C ILE A 134 -14.59 -5.90 -11.43
N ASP A 135 -15.20 -6.83 -10.70
CA ASP A 135 -15.74 -6.54 -9.38
C ASP A 135 -14.70 -6.70 -8.25
N ALA A 136 -15.09 -6.39 -7.02
CA ALA A 136 -14.19 -6.46 -5.87
C ALA A 136 -13.72 -7.89 -5.53
N ALA A 137 -14.55 -8.91 -5.80
CA ALA A 137 -14.20 -10.29 -5.55
C ALA A 137 -13.17 -10.77 -6.58
N GLU A 138 -13.39 -10.46 -7.86
CA GLU A 138 -12.46 -10.76 -8.95
C GLU A 138 -11.12 -10.02 -8.76
N PHE A 139 -11.15 -8.72 -8.46
CA PHE A 139 -9.94 -7.95 -8.16
C PHE A 139 -9.13 -8.58 -7.03
N THR A 140 -9.81 -8.94 -5.94
CA THR A 140 -9.20 -9.58 -4.77
C THR A 140 -8.58 -10.92 -5.15
N GLU A 141 -9.32 -11.77 -5.83
CA GLU A 141 -8.84 -13.08 -6.27
C GLU A 141 -7.58 -12.97 -7.15
N GLU A 142 -7.59 -12.03 -8.12
CA GLU A 142 -6.49 -11.88 -9.08
C GLU A 142 -5.17 -11.47 -8.44
N TYR A 143 -5.14 -10.51 -7.50
CA TYR A 143 -3.87 -10.18 -6.86
C TYR A 143 -3.47 -11.22 -5.80
N TRP A 144 -4.41 -11.86 -5.10
CA TRP A 144 -4.07 -12.93 -4.13
C TRP A 144 -3.47 -14.17 -4.82
N LYS A 145 -3.82 -14.45 -6.09
CA LYS A 145 -3.15 -15.50 -6.90
C LYS A 145 -1.64 -15.28 -7.05
N THR A 146 -1.15 -14.05 -6.86
CA THR A 146 0.28 -13.73 -6.94
C THR A 146 1.03 -13.97 -5.62
N GLU A 147 0.31 -14.29 -4.53
CA GLU A 147 0.92 -14.53 -3.22
C GLU A 147 1.89 -15.72 -3.30
N ARG A 148 3.11 -15.51 -2.83
CA ARG A 148 4.11 -16.56 -2.67
C ARG A 148 5.07 -16.27 -1.53
N ASN A 149 5.81 -17.28 -1.13
CA ASN A 149 6.96 -17.11 -0.25
C ASN A 149 8.03 -16.24 -0.92
N MET A 150 8.64 -15.35 -0.14
CA MET A 150 9.80 -14.58 -0.60
C MET A 150 11.03 -15.49 -0.77
N THR A 151 11.84 -15.18 -1.78
CA THR A 151 13.19 -15.75 -1.93
C THR A 151 14.13 -15.23 -0.85
N ALA A 152 15.29 -15.87 -0.66
CA ALA A 152 16.29 -15.42 0.31
C ALA A 152 16.76 -13.98 0.04
N ASP A 153 16.99 -13.63 -1.23
CA ASP A 153 17.41 -12.29 -1.64
C ASP A 153 16.34 -11.23 -1.36
N GLU A 154 15.06 -11.57 -1.58
CA GLU A 154 13.93 -10.68 -1.26
C GLU A 154 13.81 -10.46 0.25
N ILE A 155 14.01 -11.52 1.05
CA ILE A 155 14.02 -11.44 2.51
C ILE A 155 15.16 -10.52 2.98
N GLU A 156 16.37 -10.72 2.48
CA GLU A 156 17.52 -9.87 2.83
C GLU A 156 17.27 -8.41 2.43
N TYR A 157 16.75 -8.17 1.23
CA TYR A 157 16.39 -6.84 0.76
C TYR A 157 15.38 -6.16 1.68
N VAL A 158 14.30 -6.86 2.03
CA VAL A 158 13.23 -6.34 2.91
C VAL A 158 13.74 -6.03 4.32
N TYR A 159 14.53 -6.92 4.92
CA TYR A 159 15.14 -6.67 6.24
C TYR A 159 16.10 -5.48 6.22
N ASN A 160 16.90 -5.37 5.15
CA ASN A 160 17.82 -4.25 4.98
C ASN A 160 17.03 -2.92 4.89
N MET A 161 15.92 -2.89 4.16
CA MET A 161 15.04 -1.71 4.12
C MET A 161 14.43 -1.40 5.49
N ASP A 162 13.78 -2.37 6.15
CA ASP A 162 13.15 -2.21 7.47
C ASP A 162 14.13 -1.67 8.51
N SER A 163 15.39 -2.13 8.50
CA SER A 163 16.42 -1.67 9.44
C SER A 163 16.84 -0.21 9.24
N ARG A 164 16.53 0.39 8.08
CA ARG A 164 17.04 1.71 7.65
C ARG A 164 15.97 2.78 7.49
N THR A 165 14.70 2.41 7.49
CA THR A 165 13.58 3.34 7.32
C THR A 165 12.77 3.53 8.60
N GLY A 166 12.09 4.66 8.72
CA GLY A 166 11.19 4.90 9.84
C GLY A 166 9.93 4.04 9.74
N ASN A 167 9.47 3.52 10.88
CA ASN A 167 8.21 2.79 10.99
C ASN A 167 7.03 3.77 11.01
N GLN A 168 5.92 3.41 10.35
CA GLN A 168 4.67 4.16 10.34
C GLN A 168 3.49 3.22 10.63
N THR A 169 2.53 3.68 11.43
CA THR A 169 1.26 2.97 11.60
C THR A 169 0.15 3.85 11.04
N LEU A 170 -0.56 3.35 10.05
CA LEU A 170 -1.77 3.99 9.51
C LEU A 170 -2.97 3.50 10.33
N TYR A 171 -3.74 4.43 10.88
CA TYR A 171 -4.93 4.10 11.67
C TYR A 171 -5.94 5.25 11.64
N ASN A 172 -7.16 5.00 11.17
CA ASN A 172 -8.26 5.94 11.35
C ASN A 172 -8.96 5.66 12.70
N GLY A 173 -8.59 6.43 13.73
CA GLY A 173 -9.21 6.33 15.04
C GLY A 173 -10.60 6.95 15.16
N THR A 174 -11.18 7.45 14.07
CA THR A 174 -12.52 8.08 14.05
C THR A 174 -13.60 7.24 13.38
N GLY A 175 -13.28 6.02 12.93
CA GLY A 175 -14.25 5.06 12.41
C GLY A 175 -14.90 4.23 13.52
N ASP A 176 -15.72 4.86 14.35
CA ASP A 176 -16.73 4.22 15.22
C ASP A 176 -18.14 4.65 14.80
#